data_AF-A0A718Y4W7-F1
#
_entry.id   AF-A0A718Y4W7-F1
#
_cell.length_a   1.000
_cell.length_b   1.000
_cell.length_c   1.000
_cell.angle_alpha   90.00
_cell.angle_beta   90.00
_cell.angle_gamma   90.00
#
_symmetry.space_group_name_H-M   'P 1'
#
loop_
_entity.id
_entity.type
_entity.pdbx_description
1 polymer ?
#
loop_
_entity_poly.entity_id
_entity_poly.type
_entity_poly.pdbx_seq_one_letter_code
_entity_poly.pdbx_strand_id
1 'polypeptide(L)'
;MQAALLKWQNVSAVIPYYVKISTAHPINNGQSPWKFTYLTEAYSATGTAKSLEFIASHVLRPGAYFQVYVRNNSVITWEDIPLHAIPPDARKQLRESPSQR
;
A
#
# COMPACT_ATOMS: atom_id res chain seq x y z
N MET A 1 -41.71 24.24 2.38
CA MET A 1 -40.24 24.38 2.46
C MET A 1 -39.77 23.82 3.79
N GLN A 2 -38.93 22.79 3.79
CA GLN A 2 -37.75 22.66 4.66
C GLN A 2 -37.10 21.30 4.36
N ALA A 3 -35.98 21.38 3.63
CA ALA A 3 -35.11 20.26 3.34
C ALA A 3 -34.38 19.86 4.63
N ALA A 4 -34.62 18.63 5.10
CA ALA A 4 -33.91 18.07 6.22
C ALA A 4 -32.91 17.02 5.75
N LEU A 5 -31.69 17.15 6.28
CA LEU A 5 -30.72 16.09 6.52
C LEU A 5 -29.99 15.52 5.31
N LEU A 6 -28.92 16.22 4.92
CA LEU A 6 -27.80 15.59 4.23
C LEU A 6 -26.46 16.09 4.79
N LYS A 7 -26.21 15.86 6.09
CA LYS A 7 -24.84 15.90 6.63
C LYS A 7 -24.24 14.51 6.49
N TRP A 8 -23.83 14.13 5.28
CA TRP A 8 -22.92 13.00 5.12
C TRP A 8 -21.61 13.41 5.77
N GLN A 9 -21.35 12.88 6.96
CA GLN A 9 -20.05 12.96 7.58
C GLN A 9 -19.05 12.30 6.63
N ASN A 10 -18.12 13.11 6.12
CA ASN A 10 -16.95 12.70 5.36
C ASN A 10 -16.08 11.75 6.20
N VAL A 11 -16.47 10.48 6.33
CA VAL A 11 -15.56 9.45 6.82
C VAL A 11 -14.79 8.96 5.61
N SER A 12 -13.56 9.43 5.47
CA SER A 12 -12.62 8.97 4.47
C SER A 12 -12.46 7.44 4.59
N ALA A 13 -12.98 6.70 3.61
CA ALA A 13 -12.89 5.25 3.59
C ALA A 13 -11.42 4.80 3.67
N VAL A 14 -11.17 3.75 4.45
CA VAL A 14 -9.86 3.07 4.46
C VAL A 14 -9.87 2.06 3.33
N ILE A 15 -8.91 2.17 2.42
CA ILE A 15 -8.84 1.35 1.21
C ILE A 15 -7.57 0.50 1.28
N PRO A 16 -7.68 -0.84 1.19
CA PRO A 16 -6.52 -1.72 1.17
C PRO A 16 -5.91 -1.79 -0.23
N TYR A 17 -4.58 -1.84 -0.25
CA TYR A 17 -3.75 -2.11 -1.43
C TYR A 17 -2.74 -3.20 -1.11
N TYR A 18 -2.29 -3.91 -2.12
CA TYR A 18 -1.40 -5.06 -1.99
C TYR A 18 -0.10 -4.78 -2.74
N VAL A 19 1.03 -5.03 -2.08
CA VAL A 19 2.37 -4.75 -2.61
C VAL A 19 3.26 -5.97 -2.48
N LYS A 20 4.28 -6.06 -3.33
CA LYS A 20 5.39 -7.02 -3.21
C LYS A 20 6.68 -6.22 -3.12
N ILE A 21 7.50 -6.48 -2.11
CA ILE A 21 8.78 -5.76 -1.93
C ILE A 21 9.78 -6.28 -2.96
N SER A 22 10.13 -5.46 -3.96
CA SER A 22 11.03 -5.84 -5.06
C SER A 22 12.51 -5.75 -4.68
N THR A 23 12.93 -4.67 -4.01
CA THR A 23 14.33 -4.43 -3.63
C THR A 23 14.43 -3.73 -2.27
N ALA A 24 15.26 -4.27 -1.39
CA ALA A 24 15.53 -3.76 -0.04
C ALA A 24 16.50 -2.58 -0.03
N HIS A 25 16.43 -1.70 -1.02
CA HIS A 25 17.18 -0.43 -1.02
C HIS A 25 16.19 0.69 -0.72
N PRO A 26 15.83 0.88 0.55
CA PRO A 26 15.01 2.01 0.94
C PRO A 26 15.68 3.29 0.48
N ILE A 27 14.87 4.24 -0.01
CA ILE A 27 15.39 5.53 -0.43
C ILE A 27 15.94 6.20 0.84
N ASN A 28 17.26 6.37 0.91
CA ASN A 28 17.90 7.06 2.02
C ASN A 28 17.68 8.58 1.86
N ASN A 29 16.52 9.06 2.31
CA ASN A 29 16.19 10.49 2.28
C ASN A 29 16.88 11.30 3.38
N GLY A 30 17.88 10.76 4.09
CA GLY A 30 18.59 11.45 5.16
C GLY A 30 17.74 11.76 6.41
N GLN A 31 16.50 11.26 6.49
CA GLN A 31 15.54 11.65 7.52
C GLN A 31 15.65 10.87 8.85
N SER A 32 16.31 9.70 8.87
CA SER A 32 16.64 8.98 10.10
C SER A 32 17.37 7.69 9.80
N PRO A 33 18.37 7.28 10.60
CA PRO A 33 19.01 5.96 10.45
C PRO A 33 18.05 4.77 10.71
N TRP A 34 16.83 5.03 11.21
CA TRP A 34 15.85 4.02 11.61
C TRP A 34 14.55 4.04 10.79
N LYS A 35 14.51 4.81 9.70
CA LYS A 35 13.32 4.92 8.84
C LYS A 35 13.68 4.55 7.42
N PHE A 36 12.93 3.62 6.87
CA PHE A 36 13.14 3.08 5.54
C PHE A 36 11.93 3.43 4.67
N THR A 37 12.13 4.30 3.68
CA THR A 37 11.08 4.72 2.75
C THR A 37 11.01 3.78 1.56
N TYR A 38 9.82 3.30 1.28
CA TYR A 38 9.49 2.42 0.16
C TYR A 38 8.54 3.14 -0.78
N LEU A 39 8.98 3.34 -2.02
CA LEU A 39 8.12 3.71 -3.14
C LEU A 39 7.79 2.42 -3.91
N THR A 40 6.52 2.05 -3.96
CA THR A 40 6.07 0.79 -4.56
C THR A 40 4.85 1.01 -5.42
N GLU A 41 4.77 0.25 -6.51
CA GLU A 41 3.52 0.01 -7.19
C GLU A 41 2.68 -0.96 -6.35
N ALA A 42 1.43 -0.59 -6.10
CA ALA A 42 0.48 -1.31 -5.28
C ALA A 42 -0.80 -1.57 -6.08
N TYR A 43 -1.50 -2.66 -5.79
CA TYR A 43 -2.72 -3.02 -6.50
C TYR A 43 -3.91 -3.07 -5.55
N SER A 44 -5.04 -2.50 -5.94
CA SER A 44 -6.31 -2.68 -5.22
C SER A 44 -6.77 -4.14 -5.30
N ALA A 45 -7.81 -4.51 -4.55
CA ALA A 45 -8.42 -5.84 -4.65
C ALA A 45 -8.87 -6.22 -6.07
N THR A 46 -9.20 -5.23 -6.90
CA THR A 46 -9.62 -5.38 -8.31
C THR A 46 -8.44 -5.28 -9.30
N GLY A 47 -7.19 -5.24 -8.82
CA GLY A 47 -6.00 -5.15 -9.66
C GLY A 47 -5.70 -3.75 -10.20
N THR A 48 -6.34 -2.69 -9.71
CA THR A 48 -6.05 -1.32 -10.13
C THR A 48 -4.74 -0.85 -9.51
N ALA A 49 -3.79 -0.41 -10.34
CA ALA A 49 -2.49 0.08 -9.90
C ALA A 49 -2.57 1.43 -9.18
N LYS A 50 -1.70 1.62 -8.19
CA LYS A 50 -1.48 2.88 -7.47
C LYS A 50 -0.05 2.94 -6.97
N SER A 51 0.63 4.06 -7.18
CA SER A 51 1.92 4.31 -6.54
C SER A 51 1.70 4.70 -5.07
N LEU A 52 2.39 4.02 -4.15
CA LEU A 52 2.36 4.29 -2.73
C LEU A 52 3.77 4.52 -2.19
N GLU A 53 3.88 5.53 -1.34
CA GLU A 53 5.04 5.74 -0.48
C GLU A 53 4.68 5.37 0.95
N PHE A 54 5.51 4.55 1.61
CA PHE A 54 5.35 4.27 3.02
C PHE A 54 6.69 4.07 3.74
N ILE A 55 6.66 4.24 5.06
CA ILE A 55 7.84 4.14 5.92
C ILE A 55 7.74 2.90 6.78
N ALA A 56 8.86 2.18 6.91
CA ALA A 56 9.04 1.11 7.89
C ALA A 56 10.17 1.43 8.88
N SER A 57 10.07 0.85 10.08
CA SER A 57 11.08 0.96 11.16
C SER A 57 12.25 -0.01 10.99
N HIS A 58 12.16 -0.93 10.04
CA HIS A 58 13.16 -1.93 9.72
C HIS A 58 13.11 -2.26 8.22
N VAL A 59 14.17 -2.89 7.73
CA VAL A 59 14.24 -3.33 6.33
C VAL A 59 13.25 -4.48 6.12
N LEU A 60 12.32 -4.29 5.19
CA LEU A 60 11.36 -5.31 4.79
C LEU A 60 12.01 -6.38 3.91
N ARG A 61 11.58 -7.63 4.11
CA ARG A 61 12.14 -8.77 3.38
C ARG A 61 11.81 -8.67 1.89
N PRO A 62 12.81 -8.79 0.99
CA PRO A 62 12.56 -8.92 -0.45
C PRO A 62 11.61 -10.08 -0.74
N GLY A 63 10.66 -9.86 -1.63
CA GLY A 63 9.63 -10.83 -2.02
C GLY A 63 8.48 -10.99 -1.04
N ALA A 64 8.52 -10.36 0.15
CA ALA A 64 7.38 -10.35 1.06
C ALA A 64 6.23 -9.52 0.49
N TYR A 65 5.01 -9.90 0.88
CA TYR A 65 3.79 -9.24 0.46
C TYR A 65 3.19 -8.49 1.64
N PHE A 66 2.68 -7.29 1.38
CA PHE A 66 2.05 -6.48 2.42
C PHE A 66 0.67 -6.01 1.97
N GLN A 67 -0.24 -5.94 2.93
CA GLN A 67 -1.48 -5.19 2.82
C GLN A 67 -1.25 -3.80 3.40
N VAL A 68 -1.43 -2.77 2.58
CA VAL A 68 -1.22 -1.37 2.90
C VAL A 68 -2.57 -0.67 2.96
N TYR A 69 -2.87 -0.07 4.11
CA TYR A 69 -4.13 0.65 4.32
C TYR A 69 -3.94 2.13 4.03
N VAL A 70 -4.80 2.67 3.17
CA VAL A 70 -4.73 4.06 2.71
C VAL A 70 -5.99 4.82 3.11
N ARG A 71 -5.82 6.02 3.65
CA ARG A 71 -6.90 6.98 3.92
C ARG A 71 -6.47 8.35 3.42
N ASN A 72 -7.32 9.06 2.68
CA ASN A 72 -7.00 10.39 2.10
C ASN A 72 -5.65 10.40 1.35
N ASN A 73 -5.43 9.40 0.50
CA ASN A 73 -4.18 9.18 -0.23
C ASN A 73 -2.90 9.01 0.61
N SER A 74 -3.02 8.89 1.94
CA SER A 74 -1.92 8.64 2.85
C SER A 74 -1.95 7.21 3.37
N VAL A 75 -0.80 6.56 3.44
CA VAL A 75 -0.66 5.25 4.09
C VAL A 75 -0.79 5.45 5.60
N ILE A 76 -1.69 4.70 6.23
CA ILE A 76 -1.94 4.77 7.68
C ILE A 76 -1.30 3.62 8.44
N THR A 77 -1.26 2.43 7.84
CA THR A 77 -0.61 1.24 8.41
C THR A 77 -0.42 0.18 7.33
N TRP A 78 0.37 -0.83 7.62
CA TRP A 78 0.63 -1.97 6.76
C TRP A 78 0.89 -3.22 7.59
N GLU A 79 0.66 -4.39 7.01
CA GLU A 79 0.92 -5.69 7.64
C GLU A 79 1.45 -6.70 6.62
N ASP A 80 2.32 -7.59 7.07
CA ASP A 80 2.82 -8.73 6.27
C ASP A 80 1.67 -9.74 6.10
N ILE A 81 1.43 -10.18 4.88
CA ILE A 81 0.40 -11.16 4.56
C ILE A 81 0.94 -12.25 3.63
N PRO A 82 0.43 -13.49 3.74
CA PRO A 82 0.80 -14.53 2.80
C PRO A 82 0.15 -14.31 1.43
N LEU A 83 0.80 -14.79 0.37
CA LEU A 83 0.32 -14.69 -1.02
C LEU A 83 -1.12 -15.18 -1.24
N HIS A 84 -1.57 -16.16 -0.46
CA HIS A 84 -2.93 -16.71 -0.59
C HIS A 84 -4.02 -15.78 -0.04
N ALA A 85 -3.69 -14.85 0.87
CA ALA A 85 -4.61 -13.85 1.40
C ALA A 85 -4.86 -12.69 0.42
N ILE A 86 -4.01 -12.55 -0.60
CA ILE A 86 -4.14 -11.51 -1.63
C ILE A 86 -5.28 -11.87 -2.60
N PRO A 87 -6.20 -10.92 -2.90
CA PRO A 87 -7.24 -11.10 -3.89
C PRO A 87 -6.69 -11.56 -5.25
N PRO A 88 -7.41 -12.42 -6.00
CA PRO A 88 -6.92 -13.01 -7.24
C PRO A 88 -6.40 -12.00 -8.27
N ASP A 89 -7.10 -10.88 -8.47
CA ASP A 89 -6.74 -9.87 -9.46
C ASP A 89 -5.47 -9.12 -9.06
N ALA A 90 -5.39 -8.69 -7.79
CA ALA A 90 -4.18 -8.07 -7.25
C ALA A 90 -2.98 -9.03 -7.33
N ARG A 91 -3.19 -10.31 -6.98
CA ARG A 91 -2.16 -11.34 -7.03
C ARG A 91 -1.65 -11.59 -8.45
N LYS A 92 -2.53 -11.51 -9.45
CA LYS A 92 -2.15 -11.62 -10.86
C LYS A 92 -1.19 -10.48 -11.23
N GLN A 93 -1.56 -9.24 -10.90
CA GLN A 93 -0.73 -8.07 -11.18
C GLN A 93 0.65 -8.15 -10.49
N LEU A 94 0.69 -8.58 -9.21
CA LEU A 94 1.95 -8.74 -8.46
C LEU A 94 2.88 -9.83 -9.00
N ARG A 95 2.38 -10.74 -9.84
CA ARG A 95 3.19 -11.77 -10.53
C ARG A 95 3.66 -11.29 -11.89
N GLU A 96 2.83 -10.53 -12.60
CA GLU A 96 3.09 -10.02 -13.94
C GLU A 96 3.97 -8.77 -13.95
N SER A 97 3.90 -7.95 -12.89
CA SER A 97 4.74 -6.77 -12.77
C SER A 97 6.19 -7.18 -12.58
N PRO A 98 7.08 -6.88 -13.56
CA PRO A 98 8.50 -7.16 -13.40
C PRO A 98 8.99 -6.32 -12.24
N SER A 99 9.37 -6.98 -11.15
CA SER A 99 10.01 -6.40 -9.97
C SER A 99 10.91 -5.24 -10.42
N GLN A 100 10.50 -4.01 -10.09
CA GLN A 100 10.93 -2.80 -10.77
C GLN A 100 12.43 -2.78 -11.03
N ARG A 101 12.79 -2.70 -12.32
CA ARG A 101 14.17 -2.59 -12.83
C ARG A 101 14.83 -1.31 -12.34
#